data_AF-A0A5K1CY85-F1
#
_entry.id   AF-A0A5K1CY85-F1
#
_cell.length_a   1.000
_cell.length_b   1.000
_cell.length_c   1.000
_cell.angle_alpha   90.00
_cell.angle_beta   90.00
_cell.angle_gamma   90.00
#
_symmetry.space_group_name_H-M   'P 1'
#
loop_
_entity.id
_entity.type
_entity.pdbx_description
1 polymer ?
#
loop_
_entity_poly.entity_id
_entity_poly.type
_entity_poly.pdbx_seq_one_letter_code
_entity_poly.pdbx_strand_id
1 'polypeptide(L)'
;GVPILGWPIRGDQHQTAILVANYLRVGFKIRSARGREVSKEDVVKGLEKLMGNAEVKKRASEIKSIFSSGFPASSSASLDAF
;
A
#
# COMPACT_ATOMS: atom_id res chain seq x y z
N GLY A 1 0.68 -8.31 -5.75
CA GLY A 1 1.85 -8.08 -4.89
C GLY A 1 2.78 -7.07 -5.50
N VAL A 2 2.23 -5.89 -5.79
CA VAL A 2 2.99 -4.76 -6.33
C VAL A 2 3.09 -3.74 -5.19
N PRO A 3 4.28 -3.24 -4.87
CA PRO A 3 4.45 -2.15 -3.91
C PRO A 3 3.68 -0.90 -4.29
N ILE A 4 3.23 -0.14 -3.29
CA ILE A 4 2.41 1.06 -3.52
C ILE A 4 3.15 2.31 -3.08
N LEU A 5 3.15 3.35 -3.93
CA LEU A 5 3.45 4.72 -3.51
C LEU A 5 2.13 5.47 -3.31
N GLY A 6 1.70 5.60 -2.06
CA GLY A 6 0.44 6.24 -1.71
C GLY A 6 0.50 7.75 -1.89
N TRP A 7 -0.35 8.27 -2.76
CA TRP A 7 -0.64 9.70 -2.93
C TRP A 7 -2.13 9.94 -2.66
N PRO A 8 -2.52 10.18 -1.39
CA PRO A 8 -3.92 10.39 -1.05
C PRO A 8 -4.39 11.77 -1.52
N ILE A 9 -5.57 11.85 -2.12
CA ILE A 9 -6.16 13.09 -2.63
C ILE A 9 -7.33 13.52 -1.72
N ARG A 10 -8.22 12.60 -1.36
CA ARG A 10 -9.42 12.92 -0.58
C ARG A 10 -9.94 11.70 0.18
N GLY A 11 -10.77 11.95 1.19
CA GLY A 11 -11.56 10.93 1.87
C GLY A 11 -10.70 10.00 2.74
N ASP A 12 -11.07 8.73 2.76
CA ASP A 12 -10.42 7.67 3.52
C ASP A 12 -9.04 7.29 2.95
N GLN A 13 -8.69 7.73 1.74
CA GLN A 13 -7.38 7.48 1.13
C GLN A 13 -6.21 7.89 2.03
N HIS A 14 -6.36 8.92 2.85
CA HIS A 14 -5.33 9.32 3.81
C HIS A 14 -5.07 8.22 4.86
N GLN A 15 -6.13 7.57 5.35
CA GLN A 15 -6.03 6.46 6.28
C GLN A 15 -5.52 5.20 5.55
N THR A 16 -5.99 4.94 4.33
CA THR A 16 -5.50 3.82 3.50
C THR A 16 -4.01 3.96 3.19
N ALA A 17 -3.51 5.16 2.91
CA ALA A 17 -2.08 5.40 2.72
C ALA A 17 -1.25 5.17 3.99
N ILE A 18 -1.83 5.44 5.17
CA ILE A 18 -1.22 5.11 6.46
C ILE A 18 -1.20 3.59 6.67
N LEU A 19 -2.29 2.90 6.39
CA LEU A 19 -2.39 1.44 6.48
C LEU A 19 -1.32 0.76 5.61
N VAL A 20 -1.23 1.16 4.34
CA VAL A 20 -0.26 0.63 3.37
C VAL A 20 1.18 0.84 3.83
N ALA A 21 1.53 2.07 4.26
CA ALA A 21 2.90 2.44 4.56
C ALA A 21 3.36 1.97 5.95
N ASN A 22 2.51 2.08 6.97
CA ASN A 22 2.93 1.89 8.36
C ASN A 22 2.59 0.49 8.90
N TYR A 23 1.42 -0.03 8.54
CA TYR A 23 0.90 -1.27 9.12
C TYR A 23 1.25 -2.47 8.24
N LEU A 24 0.81 -2.47 6.99
CA LEU A 24 1.11 -3.55 6.04
C LEU A 24 2.57 -3.52 5.60
N ARG A 25 3.19 -2.33 5.59
CA ARG A 25 4.58 -2.09 5.15
C ARG A 25 4.84 -2.60 3.73
N VAL A 26 3.84 -2.47 2.85
CA VAL A 26 3.91 -2.86 1.43
C VAL A 26 4.06 -1.67 0.50
N GLY A 27 4.48 -0.54 1.05
CA GLY A 27 4.63 0.68 0.28
C GLY A 27 5.13 1.83 1.12
N PHE A 28 5.16 3.00 0.50
CA PHE A 28 5.43 4.27 1.15
C PHE A 28 4.28 5.22 0.88
N LYS A 29 4.21 6.31 1.65
CA LYS A 29 3.30 7.43 1.34
C LYS A 29 4.12 8.67 1.02
N ILE A 30 3.70 9.41 0.01
CA ILE A 30 4.23 10.74 -0.26
C ILE A 30 3.74 11.66 0.86
N ARG A 31 4.68 12.31 1.56
CA ARG A 31 4.37 13.13 2.72
C ARG A 31 4.00 14.55 2.27
N SER A 32 2.73 14.77 1.96
CA SER A 32 2.15 16.11 2.05
C SER A 32 1.93 16.41 3.54
N ALA A 33 2.67 17.39 4.09
CA ALA A 33 2.19 18.07 5.30
C ALA A 33 0.83 18.70 4.96
N ARG A 34 -0.17 18.67 5.86
CA ARG A 34 -1.53 19.14 5.52
C ARG A 34 -1.48 20.52 4.82
N GLY A 35 -1.98 20.57 3.58
CA GLY A 35 -2.02 21.80 2.78
C GLY A 35 -0.77 22.11 1.94
N ARG A 36 0.30 21.31 2.05
CA ARG A 36 1.48 21.45 1.17
C ARG A 36 1.28 20.63 -0.11
N GLU A 37 1.48 21.29 -1.24
CA GLU A 37 1.54 20.66 -2.55
C GLU A 37 2.72 19.67 -2.63
N VAL A 38 2.52 18.57 -3.35
CA VAL A 38 3.57 17.56 -3.56
C VAL A 38 4.52 18.08 -4.63
N SER A 39 5.80 18.20 -4.26
CA SER A 39 6.83 18.63 -5.21
C SER A 39 7.28 17.48 -6.12
N LYS A 40 7.90 17.81 -7.26
CA LYS A 40 8.54 16.82 -8.13
C LYS A 40 9.59 16.02 -7.37
N GLU A 41 10.33 16.66 -6.49
CA GLU A 41 11.38 16.05 -5.67
C GLU A 41 10.81 15.01 -4.70
N ASP A 42 9.62 15.28 -4.13
CA ASP A 42 8.93 14.32 -3.26
C ASP A 42 8.52 13.06 -4.04
N VAL A 43 8.06 13.22 -5.29
CA VAL A 43 7.71 12.10 -6.18
C VAL A 43 8.94 11.28 -6.54
N VAL A 44 10.01 11.92 -7.00
CA VAL A 44 11.25 11.24 -7.40
C VAL A 44 11.83 10.45 -6.22
N LYS A 45 11.97 11.08 -5.05
CA LYS A 45 12.47 10.41 -3.84
C LYS A 45 11.57 9.25 -3.42
N GLY A 46 10.25 9.42 -3.52
CA GLY A 46 9.28 8.37 -3.23
C GLY A 46 9.44 7.17 -4.16
N LEU A 47 9.61 7.43 -5.46
CA LEU A 47 9.79 6.41 -6.49
C LEU A 47 11.10 5.65 -6.32
N GLU A 48 12.22 6.36 -6.17
CA GLU A 48 13.55 5.76 -5.94
C GLU A 48 13.53 4.86 -4.71
N LYS A 49 12.95 5.35 -3.61
CA LYS A 49 12.81 4.58 -2.38
C LYS A 49 11.95 3.33 -2.57
N LEU A 50 10.84 3.43 -3.30
CA LEU A 50 9.96 2.29 -3.58
C LEU A 50 10.67 1.25 -4.46
N MET A 51 11.35 1.69 -5.51
CA MET A 51 12.03 0.82 -6.47
C MET A 51 13.26 0.13 -5.87
N GLY A 52 14.01 0.84 -5.00
CA GLY A 52 15.21 0.32 -4.35
C GLY A 52 14.95 -0.58 -3.14
N ASN A 53 13.72 -0.62 -2.61
CA ASN A 53 13.43 -1.39 -1.41
C ASN A 53 12.94 -2.82 -1.74
N ALA A 54 13.85 -3.79 -1.63
CA ALA A 54 13.56 -5.21 -1.86
C ALA A 54 12.61 -5.81 -0.79
N GLU A 55 12.68 -5.36 0.45
CA GLU A 55 11.83 -5.84 1.55
C GLU A 55 10.35 -5.52 1.27
N VAL A 56 10.06 -4.30 0.82
CA VAL A 56 8.71 -3.87 0.46
C VAL A 56 8.16 -4.73 -0.71
N LYS A 57 8.99 -5.03 -1.71
CA LYS A 57 8.62 -5.93 -2.83
C LYS A 57 8.33 -7.35 -2.35
N LYS A 58 9.17 -7.88 -1.46
CA LYS A 58 8.98 -9.20 -0.85
C LYS A 58 7.66 -9.25 -0.09
N ARG A 59 7.40 -8.27 0.77
CA ARG A 59 6.19 -8.21 1.59
C ARG A 59 4.92 -8.02 0.75
N ALA A 60 4.97 -7.23 -0.31
CA ALA A 60 3.86 -7.14 -1.26
C ALA A 60 3.57 -8.50 -1.94
N SER A 61 4.62 -9.29 -2.21
CA SER A 61 4.48 -10.63 -2.78
C SER A 61 3.93 -11.64 -1.77
N GLU A 62 4.34 -11.56 -0.50
CA GLU A 62 3.79 -12.36 0.61
C GLU A 62 2.29 -12.09 0.82
N ILE A 63 1.86 -10.83 0.76
CA ILE A 63 0.41 -10.54 0.82
C ILE A 63 -0.31 -11.15 -0.39
N LYS A 64 0.28 -11.10 -1.59
CA LYS A 64 -0.32 -11.74 -2.78
C LYS A 64 -0.49 -13.24 -2.59
N SER A 65 0.45 -13.93 -1.94
CA SER A 65 0.40 -15.39 -1.80
C SER A 65 -0.76 -15.87 -0.93
N ILE A 66 -1.25 -15.03 0.01
CA ILE A 66 -2.49 -15.29 0.77
C ILE A 66 -3.68 -15.53 -0.16
N PHE A 67 -3.69 -14.87 -1.33
CA PHE A 67 -4.75 -14.94 -2.33
C PHE A 67 -4.38 -15.84 -3.52
N SER A 68 -3.33 -16.66 -3.40
CA SER A 68 -2.81 -17.47 -4.52
C SER A 68 -3.83 -18.48 -5.05
N SER A 69 -4.72 -18.98 -4.19
CA SER A 69 -5.81 -19.91 -4.53
C SER A 69 -7.19 -19.23 -4.57
N GLY A 70 -7.24 -17.91 -4.74
CA GLY A 70 -8.48 -17.12 -4.65
C GLY A 70 -8.67 -16.47 -3.28
N PHE A 71 -9.91 -16.25 -2.85
CA PHE A 71 -10.17 -15.71 -1.52
C PHE A 71 -9.79 -16.73 -0.43
N PRO A 72 -9.31 -16.27 0.74
CA PRO A 72 -9.12 -17.15 1.89
C PRO A 72 -10.42 -17.89 2.23
N ALA A 73 -10.31 -19.15 2.65
CA ALA A 73 -11.47 -19.98 2.98
C ALA A 73 -12.40 -19.32 4.02
N SER A 74 -11.83 -18.58 4.98
CA SER A 74 -12.59 -17.79 5.95
C SER A 74 -13.46 -16.71 5.31
N SER A 75 -12.98 -16.07 4.24
CA SER A 75 -13.72 -15.05 3.51
C SER A 75 -14.85 -15.68 2.70
N SER A 76 -14.60 -16.80 2.01
CA SER A 76 -15.65 -17.53 1.29
C SER A 76 -16.75 -18.03 2.23
N ALA A 77 -16.37 -18.68 3.34
CA ALA A 77 -17.34 -19.16 4.33
C ALA A 77 -18.19 -18.03 4.94
N SER A 78 -17.60 -16.83 5.12
CA SER A 78 -18.32 -15.67 5.64
C SER A 78 -19.33 -15.09 4.62
N LEU A 79 -19.05 -15.22 3.32
CA LEU A 79 -20.00 -14.86 2.27
C LEU A 79 -21.14 -15.87 2.16
N ASP A 80 -20.85 -17.17 2.28
CA ASP A 80 -21.86 -18.23 2.22
C ASP A 80 -22.79 -18.22 3.44
N ALA A 81 -22.36 -17.62 4.56
CA ALA A 81 -23.13 -17.54 5.81
C ALA A 81 -24.08 -16.32 5.90
N PHE A 82 -24.09 -15.44 4.88
CA PHE A 82 -24.93 -14.24 4.84
C PHE A 82 -26.24 -14.50 4.09
#